data_AF-A0AAD9VFF2-F1
#
_entry.id   AF-A0AAD9VFF2-F1
#
_cell.length_a   1.000
_cell.length_b   1.000
_cell.length_c   1.000
_cell.angle_alpha   90.00
_cell.angle_beta   90.00
_cell.angle_gamma   90.00
#
_symmetry.space_group_name_H-M   'P 1'
#
loop_
_entity.id
_entity.type
_entity.pdbx_description
1 polymer ?
#
loop_
_entity_poly.entity_id
_entity_poly.type
_entity_poly.pdbx_seq_one_letter_code
_entity_poly.pdbx_strand_id
1 'polypeptide(L)'
;MLGMCIFCGGQFQRILFFGLNTILVFTVTCQFSLLVFAFGNPGFHCVTPNVTCDAKKCCDDCKAYEFNGPFHSTVSELLSGVVSSFVHNIPLFAFLRFLSGFGLSGVLLSHYIYSMELVGPSIRTAAGNISYFLYNGYQILLVLIAYYVRSWRSLLLITMATAVRVYPFWK
;
A
#
# COMPACT_ATOMS: atom_id res chain seq x y z
N MET A 1 -4.25 -5.50 16.69
CA MET A 1 -5.49 -4.78 17.06
C MET A 1 -5.16 -3.66 18.05
N LEU A 2 -4.15 -2.85 17.75
CA LEU A 2 -3.78 -1.65 18.50
C LEU A 2 -3.98 -0.50 17.53
N GLY A 3 -5.19 0.07 17.57
CA GLY A 3 -5.55 1.26 16.84
C GLY A 3 -4.72 2.42 17.40
N MET A 4 -3.75 2.88 16.63
CA MET A 4 -3.19 4.21 16.79
C MET A 4 -4.36 5.19 16.89
N CYS A 5 -4.50 5.87 18.02
CA CYS A 5 -5.48 6.93 18.23
C CYS A 5 -5.18 8.11 17.29
N ILE A 6 -5.58 8.00 16.02
CA ILE A 6 -5.55 9.09 15.02
C ILE A 6 -6.89 9.84 15.04
N PHE A 7 -7.41 10.14 16.25
CA PHE A 7 -8.63 10.92 16.42
C PHE A 7 -8.32 12.35 16.86
N CYS A 8 -7.82 13.16 15.92
CA CYS A 8 -8.00 14.60 15.99
C CYS A 8 -8.46 15.08 14.61
N GLY A 9 -9.78 15.20 14.43
CA GLY A 9 -10.46 15.47 13.16
C GLY A 9 -10.21 16.86 12.56
N GLY A 10 -8.95 17.21 12.31
CA GLY A 10 -8.54 18.42 11.61
C GLY A 10 -8.59 18.27 10.08
N GLN A 11 -8.66 19.39 9.36
CA GLN A 11 -8.64 19.44 7.89
C GLN A 11 -7.42 18.73 7.28
N PHE A 12 -6.29 18.73 8.00
CA PHE A 12 -5.07 18.03 7.61
C PHE A 12 -5.29 16.52 7.44
N GLN A 13 -6.02 15.87 8.35
CA GLN A 13 -6.31 14.44 8.28
C GLN A 13 -7.20 14.08 7.08
N ARG A 14 -8.11 14.97 6.66
CA ARG A 14 -8.90 14.78 5.45
C ARG A 14 -8.05 14.88 4.19
N ILE A 15 -7.18 15.89 4.10
CA ILE A 15 -6.26 16.06 2.97
C ILE A 15 -5.32 14.85 2.87
N LEU A 16 -4.82 14.39 4.03
CA LEU A 16 -3.95 13.22 4.12
C LEU A 16 -4.69 11.95 3.69
N PHE A 17 -5.94 11.75 4.14
CA PHE A 17 -6.78 10.65 3.69
C PHE A 17 -6.99 10.68 2.17
N PHE A 18 -7.49 11.78 1.61
CA PHE A 18 -7.75 11.85 0.17
C PHE A 18 -6.47 11.69 -0.66
N GLY A 19 -5.39 12.40 -0.31
CA GLY A 19 -4.13 12.31 -1.03
C GLY A 19 -3.49 10.92 -0.95
N LEU A 20 -3.34 10.38 0.26
CA LEU A 20 -2.69 9.09 0.48
C LEU A 20 -3.53 7.92 -0.03
N ASN A 21 -4.85 7.92 0.22
CA ASN A 21 -5.74 6.89 -0.30
C ASN A 21 -5.72 6.88 -1.84
N THR A 22 -5.76 8.03 -2.48
CA THR A 22 -5.71 8.16 -3.95
C THR A 22 -4.40 7.60 -4.52
N ILE A 23 -3.24 7.93 -3.91
CA ILE A 23 -1.93 7.41 -4.33
C ILE A 23 -1.86 5.88 -4.15
N LEU A 24 -2.31 5.37 -3.00
CA LEU A 24 -2.29 3.94 -2.69
C LEU A 24 -3.25 3.16 -3.60
N VAL A 25 -4.48 3.63 -3.82
CA VAL A 25 -5.45 2.99 -4.72
C VAL A 25 -4.93 2.97 -6.16
N PHE A 26 -4.33 4.06 -6.64
CA PHE A 26 -3.74 4.11 -7.97
C PHE A 26 -2.59 3.09 -8.12
N THR A 27 -1.76 2.95 -7.10
CA THR A 27 -0.66 1.98 -7.10
C THR A 27 -1.18 0.55 -7.08
N VAL A 28 -2.15 0.25 -6.21
CA VAL A 28 -2.79 -1.08 -6.09
C VAL A 28 -3.60 -1.47 -7.33
N THR A 29 -4.22 -0.51 -8.02
CA THR A 29 -4.94 -0.78 -9.27
C THR A 29 -4.01 -0.97 -10.45
N CYS A 30 -2.88 -0.26 -10.48
CA CYS A 30 -1.86 -0.45 -11.51
C CYS A 30 -1.05 -1.74 -11.28
N GLN A 31 -0.82 -2.13 -10.02
CA GLN A 31 0.09 -3.21 -9.67
C GLN A 31 -0.64 -4.43 -9.12
N PHE A 32 -0.26 -5.60 -9.61
CA PHE A 32 -0.56 -6.86 -8.95
C PHE A 32 0.53 -7.13 -7.92
N SER A 33 0.37 -6.54 -6.73
CA SER A 33 1.39 -6.48 -5.71
C SER A 33 1.77 -7.83 -5.09
N LEU A 34 3.07 -8.10 -4.98
CA LEU A 34 3.67 -9.03 -4.01
C LEU A 34 3.94 -8.27 -2.72
N LEU A 35 3.04 -8.39 -1.75
CA LEU A 35 3.26 -7.89 -0.41
C LEU A 35 3.32 -9.09 0.55
N VAL A 36 4.56 -9.45 0.85
CA VAL A 36 5.05 -9.59 2.23
C VAL A 36 3.98 -10.01 3.25
N PHE A 37 3.55 -11.27 3.20
CA PHE A 37 3.28 -11.98 4.46
C PHE A 37 4.54 -12.71 4.97
N ALA A 38 5.68 -12.57 4.26
CA ALA A 38 6.94 -13.23 4.61
C ALA A 38 7.84 -12.43 5.57
N PHE A 39 7.74 -11.10 5.63
CA PHE A 39 8.55 -10.27 6.54
C PHE A 39 7.63 -9.52 7.50
N GLY A 40 7.74 -9.85 8.79
CA GLY A 40 6.88 -9.34 9.84
C GLY A 40 6.89 -7.81 9.97
N ASN A 41 5.88 -7.30 10.69
CA ASN A 41 5.74 -5.89 11.03
C ASN A 41 7.10 -5.30 11.51
N PRO A 42 7.61 -4.21 10.92
CA PRO A 42 8.85 -3.60 11.38
C PRO A 42 8.73 -3.20 12.85
N GLY A 43 9.84 -3.26 13.58
CA GLY A 43 9.82 -2.93 15.00
C GLY A 43 9.43 -1.47 15.22
N PHE A 44 8.49 -1.20 16.12
CA PHE A 44 8.09 0.16 16.49
C PHE A 44 8.71 0.56 17.84
N HIS A 45 8.95 1.86 18.03
CA HIS A 45 9.46 2.44 19.27
C HIS A 45 8.69 3.70 19.65
N CYS A 46 8.70 4.05 20.93
CA CYS A 46 8.06 5.25 21.45
C CYS A 46 8.96 6.49 21.19
N VAL A 47 8.37 7.57 20.67
CA VAL A 47 9.05 8.88 20.47
C VAL A 47 8.56 9.97 21.44
N THR A 48 7.75 9.60 22.43
CA THR A 48 7.23 10.56 23.42
C THR A 48 8.36 11.01 24.34
N PRO A 49 8.59 12.33 24.52
CA PRO A 49 9.62 12.81 25.44
C PRO A 49 9.30 12.37 26.88
N ASN A 50 10.34 11.98 27.64
CA ASN A 50 10.26 11.56 29.04
C ASN A 50 9.66 10.15 29.31
N VAL A 51 9.49 9.31 28.29
CA VAL A 51 9.01 7.92 28.43
C VAL A 51 9.96 6.97 27.68
N THR A 52 10.62 6.06 28.41
CA THR A 52 11.48 5.02 27.83
C THR A 52 10.81 3.66 27.92
N CYS A 53 10.67 2.98 26.78
CA CYS A 53 9.97 1.71 26.64
C CYS A 53 10.79 0.69 25.85
N ASP A 54 10.56 -0.59 26.11
CA ASP A 54 11.11 -1.69 25.32
C ASP A 54 10.60 -1.65 23.87
N ALA A 55 11.50 -1.85 22.92
CA ALA A 55 11.15 -1.92 21.50
C ALA A 55 10.15 -3.06 21.24
N LYS A 56 9.21 -2.86 20.31
CA LYS A 56 8.14 -3.82 19.91
C LYS A 56 7.06 -4.08 20.96
N LYS A 57 7.01 -3.33 22.06
CA LYS A 57 5.93 -3.39 23.06
C LYS A 57 5.21 -2.04 23.17
N CYS A 58 3.91 -2.09 23.44
CA CYS A 58 3.13 -0.90 23.75
C CYS A 58 3.20 -0.60 25.25
N CYS A 59 3.35 0.69 25.57
CA CYS A 59 3.32 1.27 26.91
C CYS A 59 2.13 2.22 27.06
N ASP A 60 1.59 2.31 28.28
CA ASP A 60 0.41 3.11 28.58
C ASP A 60 0.66 4.62 28.51
N ASP A 61 1.89 5.08 28.78
CA ASP A 61 2.25 6.51 28.78
C ASP A 61 2.75 7.06 27.43
N CYS A 62 2.82 6.22 26.40
CA CYS A 62 3.33 6.63 25.09
C CYS A 62 2.21 7.09 24.16
N LYS A 63 2.27 8.36 23.72
CA LYS A 63 1.28 8.98 22.83
C LYS A 63 1.66 8.93 21.35
N ALA A 64 2.94 8.76 21.04
CA ALA A 64 3.46 8.73 19.67
C ALA A 64 4.47 7.59 19.49
N TYR A 65 4.29 6.80 18.43
CA TYR A 65 5.15 5.68 18.04
C TYR A 65 5.67 5.87 16.62
N GLU A 66 6.94 5.54 16.41
CA GLU A 66 7.59 5.53 15.10
C GLU A 66 8.07 4.14 14.73
N PHE A 67 7.92 3.78 13.44
CA PHE A 67 8.39 2.51 12.90
C PHE A 67 9.87 2.61 12.52
N ASN A 68 10.66 1.61 12.91
CA ASN A 68 12.07 1.55 12.60
C ASN A 68 12.32 0.89 11.24
N GLY A 69 12.98 1.63 10.36
CA GLY A 69 13.55 1.14 9.12
C GLY A 69 12.64 1.23 7.89
N PRO A 70 13.22 1.13 6.69
CA PRO A 70 12.48 1.16 5.43
C PRO A 70 11.63 -0.11 5.27
N PHE A 71 10.41 0.06 4.76
CA PHE A 71 9.54 -1.06 4.43
C PHE A 71 10.12 -1.82 3.23
N HIS A 72 10.73 -2.99 3.48
CA HIS A 72 11.31 -3.85 2.44
C HIS A 72 10.31 -4.28 1.35
N SER A 73 9.01 -4.18 1.63
CA SER A 73 7.91 -4.61 0.76
C SER A 73 7.87 -3.89 -0.58
N THR A 74 8.14 -2.59 -0.62
CA THR A 74 8.06 -1.79 -1.86
C THR A 74 9.14 -2.20 -2.87
N VAL A 75 10.31 -2.59 -2.38
CA VAL A 75 11.45 -2.97 -3.23
C VAL A 75 11.28 -4.37 -3.82
N SER A 76 10.80 -5.32 -3.02
CA SER A 76 10.52 -6.69 -3.50
C SER A 76 9.46 -6.72 -4.60
N GLU A 77 8.45 -5.85 -4.49
CA GLU A 77 7.37 -5.76 -5.45
C GLU A 77 7.86 -5.25 -6.81
N LEU A 78 8.59 -4.13 -6.82
CA LEU A 78 9.22 -3.55 -8.00
C LEU A 78 10.12 -4.57 -8.73
N LEU A 79 10.96 -5.28 -7.99
CA LEU A 79 11.85 -6.30 -8.55
C LEU A 79 11.06 -7.42 -9.22
N SER A 80 10.01 -7.95 -8.57
CA SER A 80 9.24 -9.07 -9.11
C SER A 80 8.51 -8.74 -10.42
N GLY A 81 7.93 -7.53 -10.52
CA GLY A 81 7.21 -7.10 -11.71
C GLY A 81 8.14 -6.77 -12.88
N VAL A 82 9.28 -6.13 -12.61
CA VAL A 82 10.29 -5.85 -13.63
C VAL A 82 10.91 -7.15 -14.16
N VAL A 83 11.29 -8.08 -13.28
CA VAL A 83 11.83 -9.40 -13.66
C VAL A 83 10.82 -10.14 -14.54
N SER A 84 9.53 -10.11 -14.19
CA SER A 84 8.47 -10.74 -14.98
C SER A 84 8.35 -10.19 -16.41
N SER A 85 8.77 -8.95 -16.68
CA SER A 85 8.71 -8.35 -18.02
C SER A 85 9.82 -8.87 -18.96
N PHE A 86 10.96 -9.28 -18.39
CA PHE A 86 12.13 -9.78 -19.13
C PHE A 86 12.15 -11.30 -19.29
N VAL A 87 11.30 -12.03 -18.57
CA VAL A 87 11.21 -13.49 -18.69
C VAL A 87 10.58 -13.89 -20.04
N HIS A 88 11.30 -14.70 -20.82
CA HIS A 88 10.80 -15.29 -22.07
C HIS A 88 10.24 -16.71 -21.88
N ASN A 89 10.51 -17.33 -20.74
CA ASN A 89 10.02 -18.67 -20.39
C ASN A 89 8.60 -18.59 -19.79
N ILE A 90 7.60 -19.07 -20.53
CA ILE A 90 6.20 -19.09 -20.11
C ILE A 90 5.96 -19.72 -18.72
N PRO A 91 6.55 -20.88 -18.36
CA PRO A 91 6.32 -21.47 -17.03
C PRO A 91 6.92 -20.65 -15.89
N LEU A 92 8.10 -20.05 -16.09
CA LEU A 92 8.72 -19.15 -15.10
C LEU A 92 7.88 -17.88 -14.93
N PHE A 93 7.36 -17.34 -16.03
CA PHE A 93 6.44 -16.21 -16.00
C PHE A 93 5.15 -16.53 -15.24
N ALA A 94 4.54 -17.69 -15.51
CA ALA A 94 3.33 -18.13 -14.81
C ALA A 94 3.56 -18.31 -13.30
N PHE A 95 4.69 -18.90 -12.90
CA PHE A 95 5.05 -19.06 -11.50
C PHE A 95 5.23 -17.72 -10.77
N LEU A 96 5.97 -16.78 -11.37
CA LEU A 96 6.14 -15.42 -10.82
C LEU A 96 4.79 -14.69 -10.70
N ARG A 97 3.89 -14.90 -11.66
CA ARG A 97 2.54 -14.31 -11.64
C ARG A 97 1.61 -14.96 -10.63
N PHE A 98 1.74 -16.26 -10.41
CA PHE A 98 1.00 -16.95 -9.37
C PHE A 98 1.38 -16.45 -7.98
N LEU A 99 2.67 -16.26 -7.71
CA LEU A 99 3.16 -15.68 -6.45
C LEU A 99 2.63 -14.25 -6.25
N SER A 100 2.62 -13.44 -7.30
CA SER A 100 2.02 -12.10 -7.30
C SER A 100 0.50 -12.11 -7.07
N GLY A 101 -0.23 -13.05 -7.67
CA GLY A 101 -1.66 -13.22 -7.42
C GLY A 101 -1.99 -13.63 -5.99
N PHE A 102 -1.17 -14.48 -5.36
CA PHE A 102 -1.39 -14.93 -3.98
C PHE A 102 -1.31 -13.78 -2.96
N GLY A 103 -0.44 -12.80 -3.19
CA GLY A 103 -0.28 -11.64 -2.30
C GLY A 103 -1.40 -10.60 -2.41
N LEU A 104 -2.08 -10.51 -3.56
CA LEU A 104 -3.01 -9.43 -3.89
C LEU A 104 -4.16 -9.28 -2.86
N SER A 105 -4.77 -10.38 -2.46
CA SER A 105 -5.90 -10.37 -1.52
C SER A 105 -5.53 -9.76 -0.17
N GLY A 106 -4.30 -10.00 0.30
CA GLY A 106 -3.77 -9.41 1.51
C GLY A 106 -3.60 -7.89 1.40
N VAL A 107 -3.06 -7.43 0.28
CA VAL A 107 -2.84 -5.99 0.02
C VAL A 107 -4.15 -5.23 0.02
N LEU A 108 -5.15 -5.75 -0.68
CA LEU A 108 -6.47 -5.13 -0.75
C LEU A 108 -7.10 -5.00 0.63
N LEU A 109 -7.00 -6.06 1.46
CA LEU A 109 -7.53 -6.04 2.83
C LEU A 109 -6.76 -5.05 3.72
N SER A 110 -5.43 -5.10 3.70
CA SER A 110 -4.60 -4.18 4.49
C SER A 110 -4.81 -2.72 4.10
N HIS A 111 -4.93 -2.43 2.80
CA HIS A 111 -5.22 -1.09 2.30
C HIS A 111 -6.60 -0.59 2.75
N TYR A 112 -7.61 -1.46 2.70
CA TYR A 112 -8.95 -1.12 3.18
C TYR A 112 -8.94 -0.81 4.68
N ILE A 113 -8.30 -1.66 5.49
CA ILE A 113 -8.16 -1.43 6.94
C ILE A 113 -7.44 -0.11 7.20
N TYR A 114 -6.28 0.12 6.56
CA TYR A 114 -5.52 1.35 6.73
C TYR A 114 -6.35 2.61 6.43
N SER A 115 -7.14 2.58 5.36
CA SER A 115 -8.03 3.67 4.99
C SER A 115 -9.13 3.91 6.02
N MET A 116 -9.62 2.85 6.69
CA MET A 116 -10.66 2.93 7.72
C MET A 116 -10.14 3.30 9.11
N GLU A 117 -8.87 3.05 9.39
CA GLU A 117 -8.17 3.49 10.61
C GLU A 117 -7.85 5.00 10.55
N LEU A 118 -7.57 5.54 9.37
CA LEU A 118 -7.38 6.99 9.13
C LEU A 118 -8.66 7.81 9.32
N VAL A 119 -9.83 7.16 9.30
CA VAL A 119 -11.12 7.83 9.20
C VAL A 119 -12.01 7.59 10.43
N GLY A 120 -12.74 8.64 10.82
CA GLY A 120 -13.63 8.64 11.97
C GLY A 120 -14.78 7.63 11.91
N PRO A 121 -15.28 7.04 13.04
CA PRO A 121 -16.39 6.09 12.97
C PRO A 121 -17.65 6.71 12.37
N SER A 122 -17.82 8.03 12.51
CA SER A 122 -18.95 8.79 11.98
C SER A 122 -18.99 8.89 10.45
N ILE A 123 -17.86 8.75 9.75
CA ILE A 123 -17.78 8.90 8.28
C ILE A 123 -17.20 7.66 7.57
N ARG A 124 -17.05 6.54 8.30
CA ARG A 124 -16.50 5.28 7.79
C ARG A 124 -17.20 4.76 6.54
N THR A 125 -18.53 4.73 6.53
CA THR A 125 -19.31 4.23 5.37
C THR A 125 -19.10 5.09 4.12
N ALA A 126 -19.09 6.42 4.29
CA ALA A 126 -18.85 7.33 3.18
C ALA A 126 -17.42 7.21 2.63
N ALA A 127 -16.43 7.10 3.52
CA ALA A 127 -15.02 6.93 3.13
C ALA A 127 -14.77 5.59 2.41
N GLY A 128 -15.42 4.51 2.85
CA GLY A 128 -15.39 3.23 2.15
C GLY A 128 -15.95 3.33 0.73
N ASN A 129 -17.12 3.94 0.57
CA ASN A 129 -17.74 4.13 -0.74
C ASN A 129 -16.89 5.01 -1.68
N ILE A 130 -16.29 6.08 -1.17
CA ILE A 130 -15.37 6.94 -1.94
C ILE A 130 -14.14 6.15 -2.41
N SER A 131 -13.52 5.38 -1.50
CA SER A 131 -12.36 4.56 -1.84
C SER A 131 -12.70 3.52 -2.92
N TYR A 132 -13.89 2.91 -2.82
CA TYR A 132 -14.39 1.98 -3.82
C TYR A 132 -14.67 2.65 -5.18
N PHE A 133 -15.23 3.85 -5.17
CA PHE A 133 -15.44 4.64 -6.38
C PHE A 133 -14.12 4.98 -7.07
N LEU A 134 -13.12 5.42 -6.30
CA LEU A 134 -11.76 5.68 -6.80
C LEU A 134 -11.15 4.41 -7.42
N TYR A 135 -11.26 3.26 -6.74
CA TYR A 135 -10.75 1.98 -7.22
C TYR A 135 -11.32 1.62 -8.60
N ASN A 136 -12.64 1.69 -8.76
CA ASN A 136 -13.30 1.40 -10.04
C ASN A 136 -12.91 2.42 -11.13
N GLY A 137 -12.83 3.71 -10.78
CA GLY A 137 -12.40 4.76 -11.70
C GLY A 137 -11.00 4.52 -12.25
N TYR A 138 -10.05 4.15 -11.40
CA TYR A 138 -8.69 3.82 -11.82
C TYR A 138 -8.60 2.54 -12.65
N GLN A 139 -9.45 1.55 -12.37
CA GLN A 139 -9.49 0.33 -13.17
C GLN A 139 -9.97 0.60 -14.60
N ILE A 140 -10.96 1.48 -14.79
CA ILE A 140 -11.38 1.95 -16.12
C ILE A 140 -10.23 2.69 -16.82
N LEU A 141 -9.52 3.57 -16.10
CA LEU A 141 -8.36 4.28 -16.64
C LEU A 141 -7.25 3.31 -17.10
N LEU A 142 -6.97 2.26 -16.32
CA LEU A 142 -6.00 1.24 -16.68
C LEU A 142 -6.40 0.51 -17.98
N VAL A 143 -7.69 0.17 -18.12
CA VAL A 143 -8.21 -0.46 -19.35
C VAL A 143 -8.05 0.47 -20.56
N LEU A 144 -8.29 1.76 -20.40
CA LEU A 144 -8.04 2.75 -21.46
C LEU A 144 -6.55 2.79 -21.85
N ILE A 145 -5.64 2.78 -20.87
CA ILE A 145 -4.19 2.73 -21.14
C ILE A 145 -3.81 1.42 -21.84
N ALA A 146 -4.39 0.28 -21.42
CA ALA A 146 -4.18 -1.01 -22.05
C ALA A 146 -4.70 -1.07 -23.49
N TYR A 147 -5.74 -0.29 -23.81
CA TYR A 147 -6.21 -0.15 -25.18
C TYR A 147 -5.13 0.49 -26.05
N TYR A 148 -4.49 1.58 -25.61
CA TYR A 148 -3.45 2.27 -26.39
C TYR A 148 -2.11 1.51 -26.40
N VAL A 149 -1.72 0.89 -25.30
CA VAL A 149 -0.47 0.13 -25.16
C VAL A 149 -0.73 -1.36 -25.39
N ARG A 150 -0.61 -1.77 -26.65
CA ARG A 150 -0.93 -3.15 -27.08
C ARG A 150 0.13 -4.19 -26.71
N SER A 151 1.35 -3.76 -26.42
CA SER A 151 2.43 -4.63 -25.96
C SER A 151 2.33 -4.87 -24.44
N TRP A 152 1.99 -6.09 -24.04
CA TRP A 152 1.85 -6.48 -22.64
C TRP A 152 3.14 -6.27 -21.81
N ARG A 153 4.32 -6.38 -22.42
CA ARG A 153 5.61 -6.13 -21.75
C ARG A 153 5.79 -4.66 -21.35
N SER A 154 5.47 -3.73 -22.24
CA SER A 154 5.52 -2.30 -21.96
C SER A 154 4.43 -1.89 -20.96
N LEU A 155 3.25 -2.51 -21.04
CA LEU A 155 2.19 -2.30 -20.06
C LEU A 155 2.67 -2.63 -18.63
N LEU A 156 3.38 -3.75 -18.47
CA LEU A 156 3.95 -4.16 -17.18
C LEU A 156 5.00 -3.18 -16.66
N LEU A 157 5.86 -2.64 -17.53
CA LEU A 157 6.85 -1.65 -17.12
C LEU A 157 6.21 -0.33 -16.70
N ILE A 158 5.18 0.11 -17.43
CA ILE A 158 4.40 1.31 -17.11
C ILE A 158 3.72 1.15 -15.75
N THR A 159 3.12 -0.01 -15.48
CA THR A 159 2.49 -0.25 -14.18
C THR A 159 3.50 -0.39 -13.05
N MET A 160 4.72 -0.87 -13.28
CA MET A 160 5.77 -0.89 -12.24
C MET A 160 6.29 0.51 -11.92
N ALA A 161 6.36 1.40 -12.92
CA ALA A 161 6.83 2.77 -12.72
C ALA A 161 5.97 3.59 -11.75
N THR A 162 4.69 3.22 -11.55
CA THR A 162 3.80 3.94 -10.62
C THR A 162 4.16 3.72 -9.15
N ALA A 163 4.72 2.57 -8.76
CA ALA A 163 5.19 2.34 -7.38
C ALA A 163 6.36 3.24 -6.99
N VAL A 164 7.14 3.75 -7.94
CA VAL A 164 8.25 4.66 -7.63
C VAL A 164 7.74 5.94 -6.96
N ARG A 165 6.50 6.37 -7.25
CA ARG A 165 5.88 7.54 -6.59
C ARG A 165 5.58 7.31 -5.12
N VAL A 166 5.45 6.06 -4.70
CA VAL A 166 5.17 5.69 -3.31
C VAL A 166 6.45 5.66 -2.48
N TYR A 167 7.61 5.41 -3.10
CA TYR A 167 8.92 5.40 -2.43
C TYR A 167 9.23 6.63 -1.53
N PRO A 168 9.02 7.89 -1.96
CA PRO A 168 9.29 9.05 -1.11
C PRO A 168 8.33 9.21 0.07
N PHE A 169 7.19 8.51 0.11
CA PHE A 169 6.26 8.55 1.24
C PHE A 169 6.66 7.58 2.37
N TRP A 170 7.46 6.56 2.07
CA TRP A 170 7.83 5.48 3.01
C TRP A 170 9.31 5.50 3.41
N LYS A 171 10.00 6.60 3.15
CA LYS A 171 11.36 6.88 3.63
C LYS A 171 11.31 7.99 4.66
#